data_AF-A0A7V6YFY9-F1
#
_entry.id   AF-A0A7V6YFY9-F1
#
_cell.length_a   1.000
_cell.length_b   1.000
_cell.length_c   1.000
_cell.angle_alpha   90.00
_cell.angle_beta   90.00
_cell.angle_gamma   90.00
#
_symmetry.space_group_name_H-M   'P 1'
#
loop_
_entity.id
_entity.type
_entity.pdbx_description
1 polymer ?
#
loop_
_entity_poly.entity_id
_entity_poly.type
_entity_poly.pdbx_seq_one_letter_code
_entity_poly.pdbx_strand_id
1 'polypeptide(L)' 'RRPSFVEAAPPDQANRLYEEFVALLRAEGIPVATGRFQEDMLVEIHNDGPVTILLDSKRQF' A
#
# COMPACT_ATOMS: atom_id res chain seq x y z
N ARG A 1 16.13 13.20 13.51
CA ARG A 1 15.51 14.01 12.42
C ARG A 1 14.07 13.57 12.27
N ARG A 2 13.09 14.49 12.19
CA ARG A 2 11.67 14.17 12.04
C ARG A 2 11.34 14.01 10.54
N PRO A 3 10.76 12.88 10.09
CA PRO A 3 10.31 12.75 8.71
C PRO A 3 9.14 13.70 8.42
N SER A 4 9.01 14.09 7.15
CA SER A 4 7.89 14.88 6.63
C SER A 4 7.04 13.99 5.73
N PHE A 5 5.71 14.16 5.78
CA PHE A 5 4.74 13.39 4.99
C PHE A 5 3.85 14.31 4.15
N VAL A 6 4.35 15.50 3.79
CA VAL A 6 3.59 16.54 3.06
C VAL A 6 3.07 16.07 1.69
N GLU A 7 3.70 15.06 1.09
CA GLU A 7 3.30 14.50 -0.21
C GLU A 7 2.24 13.39 -0.08
N ALA A 8 1.97 12.90 1.14
CA ALA A 8 0.95 11.88 1.36
C ALA A 8 -0.45 12.47 1.20
N ALA A 9 -1.35 11.72 0.57
CA ALA A 9 -2.75 12.12 0.43
C ALA A 9 -3.45 12.20 1.81
N PRO A 10 -4.42 13.11 2.00
CA PRO A 10 -5.25 13.15 3.20
C PRO A 10 -5.99 11.82 3.43
N PRO A 11 -6.30 11.45 4.69
CA PRO A 11 -6.87 10.15 5.04
C PRO A 11 -8.07 9.71 4.20
N ASP A 12 -9.05 10.58 4.01
CA ASP A 12 -10.26 10.23 3.25
C ASP A 12 -9.97 9.94 1.78
N GLN A 13 -9.05 10.70 1.18
CA GLN A 13 -8.62 10.47 -0.20
C GLN A 13 -7.77 9.20 -0.29
N ALA A 14 -6.86 8.99 0.66
CA ALA A 14 -6.00 7.82 0.72
C ALA A 14 -6.83 6.53 0.88
N ASN A 15 -7.85 6.51 1.73
CA ASN A 15 -8.71 5.33 1.89
C ASN A 15 -9.48 5.00 0.61
N ARG A 16 -10.06 6.03 -0.05
CA ARG A 16 -10.75 5.82 -1.34
C ARG A 16 -9.82 5.22 -2.40
N LEU A 17 -8.62 5.78 -2.56
CA LEU A 17 -7.64 5.28 -3.51
C LEU A 17 -7.15 3.87 -3.16
N TYR A 18 -6.97 3.59 -1.87
CA TYR A 18 -6.61 2.26 -1.37
C TYR A 18 -7.68 1.22 -1.71
N GLU A 19 -8.95 1.51 -1.43
CA GLU A 19 -10.08 0.61 -1.72
C GLU A 19 -10.24 0.38 -3.23
N GLU A 20 -10.12 1.43 -4.04
CA GLU A 20 -10.15 1.35 -5.51
C GLU A 20 -9.02 0.48 -6.05
N PHE A 21 -7.79 0.68 -5.57
CA PHE A 21 -6.64 -0.12 -5.98
C PHE A 21 -6.84 -1.61 -5.66
N VAL A 22 -7.32 -1.93 -4.45
CA VAL A 22 -7.64 -3.31 -4.06
C VAL A 22 -8.73 -3.91 -4.96
N ALA A 23 -9.77 -3.14 -5.28
CA ALA A 23 -10.85 -3.59 -6.15
C ALA A 23 -10.36 -3.90 -7.57
N LEU A 24 -9.50 -3.05 -8.14
CA LEU A 24 -8.90 -3.27 -9.45
C LEU A 24 -8.04 -4.54 -9.47
N LEU A 25 -7.20 -4.78 -8.47
CA LEU A 25 -6.41 -6.02 -8.38
C LEU A 25 -7.28 -7.28 -8.30
N ARG A 26 -8.39 -7.22 -7.54
CA ARG A 26 -9.35 -8.33 -7.47
C ARG A 26 -10.04 -8.57 -8.80
N ALA A 27 -10.35 -7.52 -9.56
CA ALA A 27 -10.96 -7.63 -10.88
C ALA A 27 -10.05 -8.34 -11.91
N GLU A 28 -8.73 -8.24 -11.75
CA GLU A 28 -7.74 -9.00 -12.52
C GLU A 28 -7.68 -10.50 -12.16
N GLY A 29 -8.54 -10.97 -11.24
CA GLY A 29 -8.57 -12.36 -10.79
C GLY A 29 -7.44 -12.73 -9.83
N ILE A 30 -6.70 -11.75 -9.31
CA ILE A 30 -5.63 -11.96 -8.35
C ILE A 30 -6.24 -12.18 -6.95
N PRO A 31 -5.83 -13.21 -6.19
CA PRO A 31 -6.20 -13.33 -4.79
C PRO A 31 -5.59 -12.18 -3.97
N VAL A 32 -6.43 -11.32 -3.40
CA VAL A 32 -5.98 -10.15 -2.62
C VAL A 32 -6.52 -10.19 -1.19
N ALA A 33 -5.63 -10.42 -0.24
CA ALA A 33 -5.86 -10.19 1.18
C ALA A 33 -5.50 -8.75 1.56
N THR A 34 -6.18 -8.21 2.59
CA THR A 34 -6.01 -6.84 3.08
C THR A 34 -5.95 -6.79 4.59
N GLY A 35 -5.29 -5.76 5.13
CA GLY A 35 -5.42 -5.36 6.53
C GLY A 35 -6.63 -4.44 6.76
N ARG A 36 -6.49 -3.53 7.73
CA ARG A 36 -7.47 -2.47 8.03
C ARG A 36 -6.81 -1.10 7.92
N PHE A 37 -7.42 -0.19 7.16
CA PHE A 37 -6.89 1.16 6.96
C PHE A 37 -6.99 1.98 8.26
N GLN A 38 -5.95 2.75 8.57
CA GLN A 38 -5.83 3.58 9.79
C GLN A 38 -5.84 2.84 11.14
N GLU A 39 -5.62 1.53 11.13
CA GLU A 39 -5.49 0.75 12.37
C GLU A 39 -4.02 0.44 12.67
N ASP A 40 -3.73 0.27 13.96
CA ASP A 40 -2.45 -0.29 14.39
C ASP A 40 -2.40 -1.78 14.02
N MET A 41 -1.30 -2.22 13.39
CA MET A 41 -1.19 -3.55 12.82
C MET A 41 0.21 -4.14 13.01
N LEU A 42 0.24 -5.41 13.37
CA LEU A 42 1.44 -6.26 13.28
C LEU A 42 1.33 -7.10 12.01
N VAL A 43 2.23 -6.86 11.05
CA VAL A 43 2.28 -7.59 9.78
C VAL A 43 3.46 -8.57 9.82
N GLU A 44 3.15 -9.85 9.83
CA GLU A 44 4.14 -10.92 9.70
C GLU A 44 4.46 -11.17 8.21
N ILE A 45 5.74 -11.22 7.86
CA ILE A 45 6.20 -11.45 6.48
C ILE A 45 7.35 -12.46 6.46
N HIS A 46 7.21 -13.49 5.64
CA HIS A 46 8.25 -14.49 5.37
C HIS A 46 8.76 -14.27 3.95
N ASN A 47 9.85 -13.51 3.80
CA ASN A 47 10.42 -13.19 2.48
C ASN A 47 11.33 -14.33 1.99
N ASP A 48 10.76 -15.23 1.20
CA ASP A 48 11.49 -16.36 0.58
C ASP A 48 12.37 -15.85 -0.59
N GLY A 49 13.67 -15.73 -0.32
CA GLY A 49 14.64 -14.99 -1.13
C GLY A 49 15.83 -14.49 -0.28
N PRO A 50 15.92 -13.19 0.10
CA PRO A 50 14.88 -12.17 0.02
C PRO A 50 15.00 -11.25 -1.20
N VAL A 51 13.87 -10.94 -1.83
CA VAL A 51 13.76 -9.96 -2.93
C VAL A 51 12.83 -8.84 -2.51
N THR A 52 13.26 -7.60 -2.71
CA THR A 52 12.45 -6.39 -2.46
C THR A 52 12.51 -5.49 -3.69
N ILE A 53 11.34 -5.17 -4.25
CA ILE A 53 11.21 -4.29 -5.42
C ILE A 53 10.49 -3.01 -4.98
N LEU A 54 11.08 -1.85 -5.29
CA LEU A 54 10.43 -0.55 -5.14
C LEU A 54 9.77 -0.17 -6.47
N LEU A 55 8.53 0.31 -6.41
CA LEU A 55 7.77 0.75 -7.57
C LEU A 55 7.09 2.10 -7.28
N ASP A 56 7.25 3.06 -8.19
CA ASP A 56 6.49 4.32 -8.18
C ASP A 56 5.94 4.58 -9.58
N SER A 57 4.61 4.74 -9.64
CA SER A 57 3.87 5.12 -10.84
C SER A 57 4.41 6.36 -11.54
N LYS A 58 4.97 7.32 -10.79
CA LYS A 58 5.52 8.57 -11.30
C LYS A 58 7.04 8.55 -11.46
N ARG A 59 7.70 7.49 -11.02
CA ARG A 59 9.17 7.31 -11.08
C ARG A 59 9.94 8.48 -10.45
N GLN A 60 9.54 8.90 -9.25
CA GLN A 60 10.07 10.07 -8.54
C GLN A 60 11.19 9.74 -7.54
N PHE A 61 11.54 8.47 -7.38
CA PHE A 61 12.75 8.03 -6.67
C PHE A 61 13.85 7.59 -7.65
#